data_AF-A0A496WPY0-F1
#
_entry.id   AF-A0A496WPY0-F1
#
_cell.length_a   1.000
_cell.length_b   1.000
_cell.length_c   1.000
_cell.angle_alpha   90.00
_cell.angle_beta   90.00
_cell.angle_gamma   90.00
#
_symmetry.space_group_name_H-M   'P 1'
#
loop_
_entity.id
_entity.type
_entity.pdbx_description
1 polymer ?
#
loop_
_entity_poly.entity_id
_entity_poly.type
_entity_poly.pdbx_seq_one_letter_code
_entity_poly.pdbx_strand_id
1 'polypeptide(L)'
;MKRYAICLLGLMTMLMLLVSPASAEDAEQQWPRVLKGETHTITMYQPQLDTWKDSAFESRAAVSVKEGEGAPVFGAVFISGRFEVDRDTRMVHFSDIKVPTVAFPEASEEDQQELKTYLESEFPKWNLSISLDRVLPMLETAELDESSEVKLKNTPPEIIVKHEPAVLIIIDGEPKLQDIDDSKLERVVNTPNVIVKYKEKTFYLAADTLWYKASDIMGPWKTTTRLPKDVDKIDEALKKQRAEEEKPAAEASEEKPDSREPTLVVTKVPAELIFIDGEPELAPVKGTDILLVSNTDSDVMFDIASQNYYVLLSGRWFSSKDIDKGPWTFVPSDEVPTPFEDIPADSEVGYVRSSVAGTEEAREALLEQAVPQTAAVKPTAGASFKVEYDGSPNFAAVEGTAMKYAVNTGAAVILSGGRYYCCDQGIWYESASPTGAWTVCKKVPDEIYTIPPSNPHYNITYVKIYDSTPEVVYVGYTPGYTGSYVSNGCVVYGTGYYYRPYWSPTRYYPYHSTWGFHVRWNPWYGWSCGLSYSNGPFRITVGWGGYGGFHRGGFWGPMPYRPYPRYGYGAGYRAGYRHGYRHGYNSGRHHGGSRPPNAGHTRPNNNIYARPSNSARVANTQNRNRGQQPK
;
A
#
# COMPACT_ATOMS: atom_id res chain seq x y z
N MET A 1 54.26 -52.41 32.33
CA MET A 1 53.53 -53.10 33.43
C MET A 1 52.48 -52.13 33.94
N LYS A 2 51.19 -52.36 33.61
CA LYS A 2 50.10 -52.77 34.52
C LYS A 2 49.81 -51.73 35.64
N ARG A 3 48.58 -51.29 35.97
CA ARG A 3 47.20 -51.57 35.56
C ARG A 3 46.27 -50.55 36.31
N TYR A 4 45.23 -50.08 35.61
CA TYR A 4 43.82 -49.75 35.97
C TYR A 4 43.31 -49.69 37.44
N ALA A 5 42.44 -48.70 37.73
CA ALA A 5 40.99 -48.83 38.08
C ALA A 5 40.41 -47.46 38.56
N ILE A 6 39.51 -46.78 37.83
CA ILE A 6 38.01 -46.83 37.83
C ILE A 6 37.33 -46.19 39.06
N CYS A 7 36.61 -45.06 38.83
CA CYS A 7 35.23 -44.71 39.25
C CYS A 7 34.97 -43.23 38.85
N LEU A 8 34.24 -42.85 37.79
CA LEU A 8 32.79 -42.91 37.48
C LEU A 8 31.90 -42.09 38.43
N LEU A 9 31.44 -40.92 37.95
CA LEU A 9 30.16 -40.20 38.13
C LEU A 9 30.41 -38.77 37.57
N GLY A 10 29.79 -38.25 36.52
CA GLY A 10 28.46 -38.46 35.98
C GLY A 10 27.63 -37.20 36.22
N LEU A 11 27.84 -36.13 35.45
CA LEU A 11 26.88 -35.03 35.33
C LEU A 11 26.61 -34.74 33.85
N MET A 12 25.46 -35.21 33.41
CA MET A 12 24.93 -35.16 32.06
C MET A 12 24.04 -33.91 31.99
N THR A 13 24.50 -32.88 31.29
CA THR A 13 23.67 -31.70 30.98
C THR A 13 22.68 -32.08 29.88
N MET A 14 21.47 -32.43 30.31
CA MET A 14 20.35 -32.74 29.44
C MET A 14 19.79 -31.44 28.86
N LEU A 15 20.11 -31.16 27.59
CA LEU A 15 19.51 -30.08 26.82
C LEU A 15 18.07 -30.52 26.46
N MET A 16 17.07 -30.06 27.22
CA MET A 16 15.67 -30.21 26.83
C MET A 16 15.39 -29.32 25.62
N LEU A 17 15.35 -29.93 24.44
CA LEU A 17 14.71 -29.37 23.26
C LEU A 17 13.20 -29.30 23.52
N LEU A 18 12.70 -28.10 23.82
CA LEU A 18 11.29 -27.77 23.62
C LEU A 18 11.02 -27.76 22.12
N VAL A 19 10.60 -28.91 21.59
CA VAL A 19 10.04 -29.02 20.25
C VAL A 19 8.63 -28.43 20.30
N SER A 20 8.51 -27.14 19.99
CA SER A 20 7.23 -26.59 19.52
C SER A 20 6.87 -27.29 18.21
N PRO A 21 5.62 -27.73 17.99
CA PRO A 21 5.22 -28.27 16.70
C PRO A 21 5.24 -27.14 15.68
N ALA A 22 6.31 -27.07 14.89
CA ALA A 22 6.34 -26.25 13.69
C ALA A 22 5.21 -26.72 12.77
N SER A 23 4.43 -25.78 12.25
CA SER A 23 3.40 -26.05 11.26
C SER A 23 4.03 -26.75 10.05
N ALA A 24 3.31 -27.67 9.40
CA ALA A 24 3.82 -28.50 8.31
C ALA A 24 4.27 -27.71 7.05
N GLU A 25 4.02 -26.39 6.98
CA GLU A 25 4.60 -25.50 5.96
C GLU A 25 6.07 -25.11 6.22
N ASP A 26 6.58 -25.21 7.45
CA ASP A 26 7.97 -24.83 7.80
C ASP A 26 9.02 -25.88 7.38
N ALA A 27 8.58 -27.08 6.98
CA ALA A 27 9.47 -28.20 6.68
C ALA A 27 10.14 -28.11 5.28
N GLU A 28 9.62 -27.30 4.35
CA GLU A 28 10.08 -27.32 2.95
C GLU A 28 11.31 -26.46 2.64
N GLN A 29 11.81 -25.64 3.57
CA GLN A 29 12.93 -24.71 3.30
C GLN A 29 13.89 -24.52 4.48
N GLN A 30 14.37 -25.61 5.08
CA GLN A 30 15.49 -25.53 6.03
C GLN A 30 16.83 -25.36 5.31
N TRP A 31 17.54 -24.30 5.66
CA TRP A 31 18.98 -24.18 5.42
C TRP A 31 19.73 -24.89 6.57
N PRO A 32 20.91 -25.48 6.30
CA PRO A 32 21.57 -25.59 5.01
C PRO A 32 20.91 -26.60 4.07
N ARG A 33 21.01 -26.38 2.75
CA ARG A 33 20.53 -27.31 1.72
C ARG A 33 21.61 -28.34 1.40
N VAL A 34 21.23 -29.62 1.39
CA VAL A 34 22.15 -30.72 1.11
C VAL A 34 21.79 -31.36 -0.24
N LEU A 35 22.71 -31.27 -1.20
CA LEU A 35 22.65 -31.95 -2.48
C LEU A 35 23.53 -33.21 -2.42
N LYS A 36 22.92 -34.37 -2.62
CA LYS A 36 23.63 -35.66 -2.64
C LYS A 36 23.88 -36.07 -4.09
N GLY A 37 25.13 -36.06 -4.51
CA GLY A 37 25.60 -36.70 -5.74
C GLY A 37 26.04 -38.15 -5.50
N GLU A 38 26.46 -38.84 -6.56
CA GLU A 38 26.91 -40.24 -6.49
C GLU A 38 28.23 -40.41 -5.72
N THR A 39 29.13 -39.43 -5.80
CA THR A 39 30.47 -39.43 -5.17
C THR A 39 30.69 -38.28 -4.18
N HIS A 40 29.92 -37.19 -4.32
CA HIS A 40 30.09 -35.95 -3.55
C HIS A 40 28.79 -35.54 -2.85
N THR A 41 28.91 -35.03 -1.62
CA THR A 41 27.83 -34.36 -0.89
C THR A 41 28.14 -32.87 -0.81
N ILE A 42 27.29 -32.04 -1.40
CA ILE A 42 27.41 -30.59 -1.40
C ILE A 42 26.42 -30.03 -0.38
N THR A 43 26.90 -29.25 0.58
CA THR A 43 26.06 -28.55 1.56
C THR A 43 26.18 -27.06 1.33
N MET A 44 25.08 -26.41 0.97
CA MET A 44 25.01 -24.97 0.77
C MET A 44 24.34 -24.31 1.98
N TYR A 45 25.04 -23.36 2.58
CA TYR A 45 24.51 -22.56 3.69
C TYR A 45 23.66 -21.40 3.16
N GLN A 46 22.90 -20.77 4.05
CA GLN A 46 21.98 -19.69 3.69
C GLN A 46 22.72 -18.57 2.93
N PRO A 47 22.28 -18.23 1.70
CA PRO A 47 22.85 -17.11 0.96
C PRO A 47 22.66 -15.79 1.71
N GLN A 48 23.69 -14.95 1.68
CA GLN A 48 23.64 -13.56 2.10
C GLN A 48 23.49 -12.69 0.87
N LEU A 49 22.59 -11.71 0.95
CA LEU A 49 22.29 -10.81 -0.14
C LEU A 49 23.32 -9.69 -0.19
N ASP A 50 23.96 -9.49 -1.34
CA ASP A 50 24.96 -8.45 -1.56
C ASP A 50 24.31 -7.22 -2.24
N THR A 51 23.49 -7.45 -3.28
CA THR A 51 22.78 -6.39 -3.99
C THR A 51 21.32 -6.76 -4.28
N TRP A 52 20.43 -5.77 -4.26
CA TRP A 52 19.01 -5.94 -4.58
C TRP A 52 18.49 -4.73 -5.35
N LYS A 53 18.59 -4.79 -6.68
CA LYS A 53 18.33 -3.63 -7.53
C LYS A 53 17.79 -4.02 -8.89
N ASP A 54 16.84 -3.23 -9.40
CA ASP A 54 16.30 -3.34 -10.76
C ASP A 54 15.82 -4.77 -11.15
N SER A 55 15.09 -5.42 -10.26
CA SER A 55 14.61 -6.82 -10.40
C SER A 55 15.74 -7.85 -10.60
N ALA A 56 16.97 -7.51 -10.22
CA ALA A 56 18.12 -8.40 -10.16
C ALA A 56 18.70 -8.43 -8.74
N PHE A 57 19.27 -9.58 -8.38
CA PHE A 57 19.95 -9.75 -7.11
C PHE A 57 21.32 -10.36 -7.33
N GLU A 58 22.26 -9.99 -6.46
CA GLU A 58 23.50 -10.72 -6.25
C GLU A 58 23.55 -11.18 -4.81
N SER A 59 24.01 -12.40 -4.61
CA SER A 59 24.17 -13.00 -3.29
C SER A 59 25.37 -13.92 -3.28
N ARG A 60 25.86 -14.21 -2.08
CA ARG A 60 26.93 -15.17 -1.85
C ARG A 60 26.51 -16.18 -0.81
N ALA A 61 26.83 -17.44 -1.06
CA ALA A 61 26.58 -18.54 -0.13
C ALA A 61 27.89 -19.24 0.20
N ALA A 62 28.10 -19.58 1.46
CA ALA A 62 29.13 -20.55 1.82
C ALA A 62 28.68 -21.95 1.37
N VAL A 63 29.60 -22.73 0.81
CA VAL A 63 29.35 -24.09 0.34
C VAL A 63 30.45 -25.01 0.86
N SER A 64 30.07 -26.20 1.32
CA SER A 64 31.02 -27.26 1.63
C SER A 64 30.82 -28.47 0.72
N VAL A 65 31.90 -29.02 0.19
CA VAL A 65 31.89 -30.24 -0.62
C VAL A 65 32.59 -31.35 0.15
N LYS A 66 31.95 -32.51 0.27
CA LYS A 66 32.50 -33.70 0.92
C LYS A 66 32.51 -34.88 -0.05
N GLU A 67 33.67 -35.46 -0.28
CA GLU A 67 33.82 -36.70 -1.07
C GLU A 67 33.81 -37.92 -0.13
N GLY A 68 32.86 -38.85 -0.31
CA GLY A 68 32.72 -40.04 0.54
C GLY A 68 32.68 -39.75 2.06
N GLU A 69 33.57 -40.39 2.83
CA GLU A 69 33.78 -40.12 4.27
C GLU A 69 34.90 -39.10 4.57
N GLY A 70 35.46 -38.44 3.55
CA GLY A 70 36.53 -37.46 3.69
C GLY A 70 36.14 -36.18 4.45
N ALA A 71 37.11 -35.30 4.70
CA ALA A 71 36.84 -34.00 5.34
C ALA A 71 36.12 -33.05 4.36
N PRO A 72 35.13 -32.24 4.81
CA PRO A 72 34.48 -31.25 3.97
C PRO A 72 35.42 -30.08 3.65
N VAL A 73 35.51 -29.72 2.37
CA VAL A 73 36.23 -28.54 1.89
C VAL A 73 35.23 -27.39 1.74
N PHE A 74 35.57 -26.20 2.23
CA PHE A 74 34.69 -25.03 2.19
C PHE A 74 35.11 -24.04 1.10
N GLY A 75 34.12 -23.41 0.49
CA GLY A 75 34.28 -22.35 -0.49
C GLY A 75 33.07 -21.42 -0.49
N ALA A 76 33.06 -20.50 -1.43
CA ALA A 76 31.97 -19.55 -1.64
C ALA A 76 31.40 -19.70 -3.05
N VAL A 77 30.10 -19.55 -3.17
CA VAL A 77 29.39 -19.48 -4.45
C VAL A 77 28.73 -18.12 -4.55
N PHE A 78 29.03 -17.41 -5.62
CA PHE A 78 28.36 -16.17 -5.98
C PHE A 78 27.21 -16.51 -6.91
N ILE A 79 26.04 -15.95 -6.61
CA ILE A 79 24.78 -16.25 -7.26
C ILE A 79 24.21 -14.92 -7.74
N SER A 80 23.85 -14.87 -9.01
CA SER A 80 23.13 -13.74 -9.59
C SER A 80 21.82 -14.23 -10.18
N GLY A 81 20.76 -13.45 -10.12
CA GLY A 81 19.53 -13.84 -10.78
C GLY A 81 18.52 -12.71 -10.87
N ARG A 82 17.31 -13.07 -11.28
CA ARG A 82 16.15 -12.18 -11.30
C ARG A 82 15.21 -12.56 -10.17
N PHE A 83 14.42 -11.59 -9.72
CA PHE A 83 13.36 -11.84 -8.76
C PHE A 83 12.08 -11.12 -9.17
N GLU A 84 10.94 -11.72 -8.80
CA GLU A 84 9.63 -11.10 -8.84
C GLU A 84 9.03 -11.09 -7.44
N VAL A 85 8.61 -9.91 -6.97
CA VAL A 85 7.96 -9.78 -5.66
C VAL A 85 6.46 -9.63 -5.85
N ASP A 86 5.70 -10.40 -5.09
CA ASP A 86 4.27 -10.19 -4.86
C ASP A 86 4.07 -9.70 -3.42
N ARG A 87 3.80 -8.40 -3.27
CA ARG A 87 3.70 -7.72 -1.97
C ARG A 87 2.46 -8.10 -1.18
N ASP A 88 1.41 -8.63 -1.82
CA ASP A 88 0.16 -9.00 -1.12
C ASP A 88 0.21 -10.39 -0.53
N THR A 89 0.72 -11.33 -1.30
CA THR A 89 1.08 -12.65 -0.79
C THR A 89 2.34 -12.58 0.09
N ARG A 90 3.09 -11.47 0.02
CA ARG A 90 4.39 -11.26 0.69
C ARG A 90 5.36 -12.39 0.31
N MET A 91 5.41 -12.72 -0.97
CA MET A 91 6.27 -13.78 -1.51
C MET A 91 7.23 -13.19 -2.55
N VAL A 92 8.43 -13.75 -2.59
CA VAL A 92 9.43 -13.47 -3.62
C VAL A 92 9.74 -14.73 -4.38
N HIS A 93 9.62 -14.66 -5.70
CA HIS A 93 9.96 -15.73 -6.63
C HIS A 93 11.28 -15.41 -7.33
N PHE A 94 12.21 -16.35 -7.34
CA PHE A 94 13.50 -16.18 -8.02
C PHE A 94 13.49 -16.90 -9.38
N SER A 95 14.08 -16.26 -10.39
CA SER A 95 14.22 -16.81 -11.75
C SER A 95 15.58 -16.47 -12.34
N ASP A 96 15.91 -17.10 -13.48
CA ASP A 96 17.15 -16.84 -14.23
C ASP A 96 18.41 -16.86 -13.36
N ILE A 97 18.44 -17.77 -12.38
CA ILE A 97 19.54 -17.91 -11.43
C ILE A 97 20.75 -18.48 -12.17
N LYS A 98 21.87 -17.79 -12.00
CA LYS A 98 23.19 -18.12 -12.56
C LYS A 98 24.20 -18.18 -11.44
N VAL A 99 25.31 -18.85 -11.70
CA VAL A 99 26.45 -18.90 -10.80
C VAL A 99 27.63 -18.21 -11.50
N PRO A 100 27.77 -16.88 -11.37
CA PRO A 100 28.89 -16.17 -12.00
C PRO A 100 30.24 -16.79 -11.63
N THR A 101 30.43 -17.10 -10.34
CA THR A 101 31.71 -17.48 -9.77
C THR A 101 31.54 -18.49 -8.64
N VAL A 102 32.42 -19.48 -8.61
CA VAL A 102 32.62 -20.39 -7.48
C VAL A 102 34.07 -20.21 -7.04
N ALA A 103 34.34 -20.12 -5.73
CA ALA A 103 35.66 -19.85 -5.19
C ALA A 103 36.01 -20.89 -4.12
N PHE A 104 36.94 -21.80 -4.46
CA PHE A 104 37.49 -22.81 -3.56
C PHE A 104 39.02 -22.71 -3.56
N PRO A 105 39.68 -22.42 -2.42
CA PRO A 105 41.12 -22.16 -2.37
C PRO A 105 42.01 -23.31 -2.85
N GLU A 106 41.54 -24.56 -2.78
CA GLU A 106 42.32 -25.77 -3.07
C GLU A 106 41.78 -26.58 -4.28
N ALA A 107 40.77 -26.08 -4.99
CA ALA A 107 40.14 -26.78 -6.11
C ALA A 107 40.68 -26.32 -7.47
N SER A 108 40.79 -27.24 -8.45
CA SER A 108 41.19 -26.90 -9.81
C SER A 108 40.12 -26.07 -10.54
N GLU A 109 40.50 -25.36 -11.62
CA GLU A 109 39.53 -24.62 -12.44
C GLU A 109 38.47 -25.53 -13.07
N GLU A 110 38.83 -26.78 -13.38
CA GLU A 110 37.93 -27.78 -13.96
C GLU A 110 36.85 -28.20 -12.94
N ASP A 111 37.26 -28.48 -11.68
CA ASP A 111 36.34 -28.84 -10.59
C ASP A 111 35.37 -27.70 -10.25
N GLN A 112 35.86 -26.46 -10.27
CA GLN A 112 35.02 -25.27 -10.01
C GLN A 112 33.99 -25.06 -11.14
N GLN A 113 34.36 -25.32 -12.39
CA GLN A 113 33.47 -25.21 -13.54
C GLN A 113 32.42 -26.34 -13.56
N GLU A 114 32.79 -27.56 -13.15
CA GLU A 114 31.85 -28.66 -12.97
C GLU A 114 30.81 -28.35 -11.88
N LEU A 115 31.28 -27.89 -10.70
CA LEU A 115 30.39 -27.49 -9.60
C LEU A 115 29.45 -26.35 -9.99
N LYS A 116 29.96 -25.35 -10.73
CA LYS A 116 29.15 -24.27 -11.29
C LYS A 116 28.03 -24.82 -12.18
N THR A 117 28.39 -25.67 -13.15
CA THR A 117 27.43 -26.24 -14.11
C THR A 117 26.37 -27.10 -13.39
N TYR A 118 26.79 -27.87 -12.39
CA TYR A 118 25.90 -28.66 -11.55
C TYR A 118 24.90 -27.78 -10.80
N LEU A 119 25.38 -26.75 -10.09
CA LEU A 119 24.51 -25.83 -9.34
C LEU A 119 23.55 -25.05 -10.25
N GLU A 120 24.00 -24.61 -11.42
CA GLU A 120 23.15 -23.96 -12.44
C GLU A 120 22.06 -24.91 -12.96
N SER A 121 22.30 -26.22 -13.02
CA SER A 121 21.30 -27.21 -13.37
C SER A 121 20.32 -27.55 -12.23
N GLU A 122 20.75 -27.39 -10.98
CA GLU A 122 19.96 -27.69 -9.78
C GLU A 122 19.04 -26.55 -9.36
N PHE A 123 19.51 -25.29 -9.41
CA PHE A 123 18.73 -24.14 -8.95
C PHE A 123 17.34 -24.00 -9.60
N PRO A 124 17.14 -24.23 -10.91
CA PRO A 124 15.81 -24.20 -11.52
C PRO A 124 14.85 -25.24 -10.95
N LYS A 125 15.36 -26.38 -10.45
CA LYS A 125 14.54 -27.46 -9.86
C LYS A 125 14.00 -27.09 -8.49
N TRP A 126 14.64 -26.13 -7.82
CA TRP A 126 14.30 -25.74 -6.45
C TRP A 126 13.04 -24.89 -6.36
N ASN A 127 12.55 -24.35 -7.48
CA ASN A 127 11.39 -23.46 -7.54
C ASN A 127 11.42 -22.42 -6.40
N LEU A 128 12.55 -21.71 -6.27
CA LEU A 128 12.86 -20.89 -5.11
C LEU A 128 11.81 -19.79 -4.94
N SER A 129 11.05 -19.90 -3.87
CA SER A 129 10.02 -18.95 -3.48
C SER A 129 10.06 -18.78 -1.97
N ILE A 130 10.40 -17.58 -1.48
CA ILE A 130 10.51 -17.33 -0.03
C ILE A 130 9.60 -16.19 0.40
N SER A 131 9.27 -16.12 1.68
CA SER A 131 8.51 -14.98 2.20
C SER A 131 9.36 -13.70 2.15
N LEU A 132 8.74 -12.59 1.74
CA LEU A 132 9.30 -11.24 1.81
C LEU A 132 9.77 -10.90 3.23
N ASP A 133 9.09 -11.42 4.26
CA ASP A 133 9.45 -11.25 5.69
C ASP A 133 10.84 -11.84 6.00
N ARG A 134 11.33 -12.81 5.21
CA ARG A 134 12.68 -13.37 5.34
C ARG A 134 13.72 -12.59 4.53
N VAL A 135 13.30 -11.84 3.52
CA VAL A 135 14.17 -11.02 2.67
C VAL A 135 14.42 -9.66 3.30
N LEU A 136 13.40 -9.04 3.91
CA LEU A 136 13.50 -7.70 4.51
C LEU A 136 14.71 -7.55 5.46
N PRO A 137 14.99 -8.49 6.39
CA PRO A 137 16.18 -8.41 7.24
C PRO A 137 17.50 -8.52 6.47
N MET A 138 17.52 -9.22 5.32
CA MET A 138 18.72 -9.37 4.48
C MET A 138 19.03 -8.09 3.70
N LEU A 139 18.04 -7.23 3.48
CA LEU A 139 18.22 -5.97 2.76
C LEU A 139 18.95 -4.91 3.59
N GLU A 140 18.99 -5.03 4.92
CA GLU A 140 19.68 -4.09 5.81
C GLU A 140 21.16 -3.90 5.49
N THR A 141 21.79 -4.95 4.96
CA THR A 141 23.22 -4.96 4.60
C THR A 141 23.46 -4.89 3.09
N ALA A 142 22.40 -4.90 2.28
CA ALA A 142 22.49 -4.90 0.83
C ALA A 142 22.47 -3.46 0.28
N GLU A 143 23.13 -3.24 -0.85
CA GLU A 143 22.95 -1.98 -1.58
C GLU A 143 21.53 -1.90 -2.16
N LEU A 144 20.76 -0.89 -1.72
CA LEU A 144 19.39 -0.62 -2.16
C LEU A 144 19.34 0.58 -3.10
N ASP A 145 18.37 0.57 -4.00
CA ASP A 145 17.92 1.82 -4.64
C ASP A 145 17.18 2.65 -3.59
N GLU A 146 17.90 3.53 -2.90
CA GLU A 146 17.32 4.42 -1.90
C GLU A 146 16.28 5.34 -2.55
N SER A 147 15.06 5.34 -2.02
CA SER A 147 14.12 6.43 -2.29
C SER A 147 14.62 7.67 -1.57
N SER A 148 15.22 8.60 -2.31
CA SER A 148 15.65 9.89 -1.78
C SER A 148 14.48 10.66 -1.16
N GLU A 149 14.76 11.41 -0.10
CA GLU A 149 13.76 12.29 0.52
C GLU A 149 13.23 13.31 -0.51
N VAL A 150 11.92 13.36 -0.65
CA VAL A 150 11.23 14.13 -1.68
C VAL A 150 10.68 15.42 -1.06
N LYS A 151 10.69 16.54 -1.83
CA LYS A 151 10.07 17.81 -1.42
C LYS A 151 8.53 17.74 -1.45
N LEU A 152 7.96 17.05 -0.46
CA LEU A 152 6.51 16.99 -0.23
C LEU A 152 6.02 18.26 0.46
N LYS A 153 4.71 18.51 0.40
CA LYS A 153 4.07 19.65 1.07
C LYS A 153 3.39 19.18 2.35
N ASN A 154 3.91 19.60 3.50
CA ASN A 154 3.37 19.19 4.80
C ASN A 154 2.50 20.27 5.46
N THR A 155 1.97 21.24 4.69
CA THR A 155 1.00 22.21 5.22
C THR A 155 -0.25 21.46 5.68
N PRO A 156 -0.72 21.65 6.93
CA PRO A 156 -1.91 20.97 7.42
C PRO A 156 -3.13 21.30 6.56
N PRO A 157 -4.03 20.33 6.33
CA PRO A 157 -5.37 20.64 5.83
C PRO A 157 -6.16 21.42 6.89
N GLU A 158 -7.37 21.85 6.56
CA GLU A 158 -8.31 22.30 7.59
C GLU A 158 -8.64 21.11 8.52
N ILE A 159 -8.26 21.18 9.79
CA ILE A 159 -8.58 20.12 10.77
C ILE A 159 -9.81 20.57 11.55
N ILE A 160 -10.92 19.87 11.34
CA ILE A 160 -12.22 20.18 11.93
C ILE A 160 -12.47 19.21 13.07
N VAL A 161 -12.68 19.73 14.29
CA VAL A 161 -13.05 18.89 15.44
C VAL A 161 -14.55 19.02 15.72
N LYS A 162 -15.19 17.89 16.00
CA LYS A 162 -16.60 17.80 16.41
C LYS A 162 -16.74 16.91 17.63
N HIS A 163 -17.61 17.31 18.55
CA HIS A 163 -17.94 16.57 19.78
C HIS A 163 -19.23 15.74 19.67
N GLU A 164 -19.84 15.74 18.49
CA GLU A 164 -21.05 14.99 18.14
C GLU A 164 -20.78 14.23 16.84
N PRO A 165 -21.48 13.10 16.60
CA PRO A 165 -21.30 12.31 15.38
C PRO A 165 -21.30 13.19 14.14
N ALA A 166 -20.26 13.08 13.33
CA ALA A 166 -20.07 13.92 12.15
C ALA A 166 -19.39 13.16 11.02
N VAL A 167 -19.74 13.52 9.79
CA VAL A 167 -19.14 12.97 8.56
C VAL A 167 -18.69 14.11 7.67
N LEU A 168 -17.47 13.99 7.14
CA LEU A 168 -16.89 14.95 6.23
C LEU A 168 -17.35 14.70 4.80
N ILE A 169 -17.87 15.74 4.14
CA ILE A 169 -18.24 15.73 2.73
C ILE A 169 -17.38 16.75 2.01
N ILE A 170 -16.52 16.27 1.10
CA ILE A 170 -15.60 17.13 0.36
C ILE A 170 -16.16 17.41 -1.02
N ILE A 171 -16.14 18.69 -1.38
CA ILE A 171 -16.36 19.20 -2.73
C ILE A 171 -15.07 19.91 -3.12
N ASP A 172 -14.47 19.54 -4.25
CA ASP A 172 -13.22 20.14 -4.72
C ASP A 172 -13.49 21.53 -5.32
N GLY A 173 -13.40 22.57 -4.48
CA GLY A 173 -13.71 23.95 -4.84
C GLY A 173 -15.21 24.23 -4.95
N GLU A 174 -15.58 25.20 -5.79
CA GLU A 174 -16.98 25.54 -6.01
C GLU A 174 -17.74 24.41 -6.72
N PRO A 175 -18.99 24.08 -6.31
CA PRO A 175 -19.76 22.97 -6.87
C PRO A 175 -19.86 23.04 -8.39
N LYS A 176 -19.50 21.94 -9.06
CA LYS A 176 -19.63 21.79 -10.51
C LYS A 176 -20.86 20.92 -10.81
N LEU A 177 -21.86 21.54 -11.42
CA LEU A 177 -23.14 20.91 -11.74
C LEU A 177 -23.14 20.37 -13.17
N GLN A 178 -23.64 19.14 -13.33
CA GLN A 178 -23.83 18.48 -14.62
C GLN A 178 -25.25 17.95 -14.74
N ASP A 179 -25.93 18.26 -15.83
CA ASP A 179 -27.27 17.70 -16.09
C ASP A 179 -27.23 16.17 -16.16
N ILE A 180 -28.23 15.53 -15.54
CA ILE A 180 -28.49 14.10 -15.71
C ILE A 180 -29.57 13.95 -16.78
N ASP A 181 -29.21 13.31 -17.88
CA ASP A 181 -30.11 13.04 -19.02
C ASP A 181 -31.44 12.42 -18.57
N ASP A 182 -32.52 12.78 -19.25
CA ASP A 182 -33.89 12.30 -18.98
C ASP A 182 -34.39 12.52 -17.54
N SER A 183 -33.90 13.57 -16.87
CA SER A 183 -34.28 13.91 -15.50
C SER A 183 -34.33 15.42 -15.23
N LYS A 184 -34.82 15.81 -14.04
CA LYS A 184 -34.77 17.19 -13.53
C LYS A 184 -33.61 17.43 -12.55
N LEU A 185 -32.56 16.61 -12.66
CA LEU A 185 -31.45 16.56 -11.72
C LEU A 185 -30.18 17.09 -12.35
N GLU A 186 -29.42 17.84 -11.55
CA GLU A 186 -28.02 18.19 -11.82
C GLU A 186 -27.15 17.46 -10.79
N ARG A 187 -26.11 16.73 -11.22
CA ARG A 187 -25.13 16.09 -10.34
C ARG A 187 -24.04 17.07 -9.93
N VAL A 188 -23.64 17.04 -8.66
CA VAL A 188 -22.37 17.62 -8.22
C VAL A 188 -21.25 16.63 -8.52
N VAL A 189 -20.39 16.97 -9.48
CA VAL A 189 -19.39 16.03 -10.05
C VAL A 189 -18.01 16.11 -9.39
N ASN A 190 -17.68 17.23 -8.76
CA ASN A 190 -16.41 17.48 -8.09
C ASN A 190 -16.41 16.99 -6.65
N THR A 191 -17.06 15.87 -6.40
CA THR A 191 -17.11 15.17 -5.11
C THR A 191 -17.16 13.66 -5.35
N PRO A 192 -16.56 12.85 -4.48
CA PRO A 192 -16.74 11.39 -4.52
C PRO A 192 -18.17 10.97 -4.11
N ASN A 193 -18.91 11.81 -3.40
CA ASN A 193 -20.24 11.49 -2.87
C ASN A 193 -21.33 11.64 -3.94
N VAL A 194 -22.43 10.89 -3.80
CA VAL A 194 -23.61 11.06 -4.68
C VAL A 194 -24.43 12.23 -4.17
N ILE A 195 -24.23 13.40 -4.78
CA ILE A 195 -25.00 14.61 -4.51
C ILE A 195 -25.70 15.07 -5.80
N VAL A 196 -27.01 15.27 -5.73
CA VAL A 196 -27.83 15.77 -6.84
C VAL A 196 -28.68 16.95 -6.41
N LYS A 197 -28.85 17.91 -7.30
CA LYS A 197 -29.70 19.09 -7.14
C LYS A 197 -30.98 18.89 -7.96
N TYR A 198 -32.14 19.05 -7.33
CA TYR A 198 -33.45 18.90 -7.96
C TYR A 198 -34.12 20.27 -8.18
N LYS A 199 -34.50 20.55 -9.43
CA LYS A 199 -35.26 21.76 -9.83
C LYS A 199 -34.71 23.07 -9.25
N GLU A 200 -33.39 23.26 -9.31
CA GLU A 200 -32.68 24.43 -8.80
C GLU A 200 -32.80 24.75 -7.29
N LYS A 201 -33.53 23.96 -6.49
CA LYS A 201 -33.97 24.35 -5.13
C LYS A 201 -33.50 23.47 -3.99
N THR A 202 -33.24 22.19 -4.23
CA THR A 202 -32.94 21.24 -3.14
C THR A 202 -31.83 20.27 -3.57
N PHE A 203 -30.80 20.17 -2.74
CA PHE A 203 -29.77 19.16 -2.84
C PHE A 203 -30.20 17.90 -2.09
N TYR A 204 -29.84 16.75 -2.63
CA TYR A 204 -30.02 15.42 -2.05
C TYR A 204 -28.67 14.71 -2.05
N LEU A 205 -28.30 14.14 -0.91
CA LEU A 205 -27.07 13.36 -0.75
C LEU A 205 -27.46 11.94 -0.35
N ALA A 206 -26.95 10.95 -1.08
CA ALA A 206 -27.15 9.54 -0.75
C ALA A 206 -26.18 9.10 0.35
N ALA A 207 -26.69 8.40 1.35
CA ALA A 207 -25.90 7.59 2.29
C ALA A 207 -26.27 6.10 2.10
N ASP A 208 -25.69 5.19 2.87
CA ASP A 208 -25.94 3.76 2.66
C ASP A 208 -27.37 3.36 2.96
N THR A 209 -27.89 3.74 4.11
CA THR A 209 -29.23 3.30 4.53
C THR A 209 -30.28 4.40 4.45
N LEU A 210 -29.89 5.63 4.07
CA LEU A 210 -30.79 6.78 4.06
C LEU A 210 -30.32 7.92 3.15
N TRP A 211 -31.14 8.96 3.01
CA TRP A 211 -30.84 10.16 2.24
C TRP A 211 -30.86 11.41 3.11
N TYR A 212 -30.04 12.39 2.72
CA TYR A 212 -30.02 13.73 3.27
C TYR A 212 -30.53 14.73 2.24
N LYS A 213 -31.14 15.83 2.71
CA LYS A 213 -31.51 16.97 1.87
C LYS A 213 -31.13 18.30 2.51
N ALA A 214 -30.84 19.28 1.67
CA ALA A 214 -30.59 20.66 2.06
C ALA A 214 -31.05 21.63 0.98
N SER A 215 -31.38 22.87 1.35
CA SER A 215 -31.64 23.96 0.38
C SER A 215 -30.36 24.60 -0.14
N ASP A 216 -29.28 24.52 0.64
CA ASP A 216 -27.94 24.97 0.31
C ASP A 216 -27.00 23.77 0.41
N ILE A 217 -26.03 23.68 -0.50
CA ILE A 217 -25.06 22.58 -0.52
C ILE A 217 -24.17 22.55 0.71
N MET A 218 -23.93 23.69 1.35
CA MET A 218 -23.20 23.79 2.62
C MET A 218 -24.04 23.39 3.83
N GLY A 219 -25.32 23.03 3.61
CA GLY A 219 -26.26 22.68 4.65
C GLY A 219 -27.11 23.87 5.14
N PRO A 220 -27.87 23.70 6.23
CA PRO A 220 -27.93 22.50 7.07
C PRO A 220 -28.59 21.32 6.34
N TRP A 221 -27.99 20.14 6.48
CA TRP A 221 -28.52 18.89 5.94
C TRP A 221 -29.46 18.21 6.94
N LYS A 222 -30.53 17.58 6.44
CA LYS A 222 -31.49 16.82 7.25
C LYS A 222 -31.82 15.49 6.59
N THR A 223 -32.05 14.47 7.39
CA THR A 223 -32.50 13.16 6.91
C THR A 223 -33.86 13.26 6.21
N THR A 224 -34.07 12.42 5.18
CA THR A 224 -35.31 12.38 4.43
C THR A 224 -35.56 10.98 3.88
N THR A 225 -36.80 10.52 3.96
CA THR A 225 -37.29 9.30 3.29
C THR A 225 -38.22 9.64 2.10
N ARG A 226 -38.55 10.92 1.94
CA ARG A 226 -39.39 11.41 0.84
C ARG A 226 -38.51 11.88 -0.31
N LEU A 227 -38.40 11.05 -1.35
CA LEU A 227 -37.62 11.33 -2.54
C LEU A 227 -38.55 11.71 -3.72
N PRO A 228 -38.22 12.75 -4.49
CA PRO A 228 -38.85 12.98 -5.79
C PRO A 228 -38.60 11.81 -6.74
N LYS A 229 -39.51 11.57 -7.69
CA LYS A 229 -39.43 10.47 -8.67
C LYS A 229 -38.06 10.31 -9.34
N ASP A 230 -37.39 11.40 -9.70
CA ASP A 230 -36.08 11.33 -10.35
C ASP A 230 -34.96 10.96 -9.38
N VAL A 231 -35.04 11.35 -8.10
CA VAL A 231 -34.08 10.95 -7.06
C VAL A 231 -34.31 9.49 -6.66
N ASP A 232 -35.57 9.06 -6.61
CA ASP A 232 -35.96 7.67 -6.33
C ASP A 232 -35.39 6.68 -7.37
N LYS A 233 -35.36 7.07 -8.66
CA LYS A 233 -34.66 6.29 -9.70
C LYS A 233 -33.17 6.08 -9.39
N ILE A 234 -32.50 7.09 -8.82
CA ILE A 234 -31.09 6.99 -8.44
C ILE A 234 -30.95 6.05 -7.25
N ASP A 235 -31.82 6.15 -6.25
CA ASP A 235 -31.83 5.27 -5.10
C ASP A 235 -31.97 3.79 -5.49
N GLU A 236 -32.90 3.47 -6.39
CA GLU A 236 -33.08 2.12 -6.91
C GLU A 236 -31.86 1.62 -7.69
N ALA A 237 -31.19 2.49 -8.46
CA ALA A 237 -29.94 2.15 -9.14
C ALA A 237 -28.81 1.85 -8.15
N LEU A 238 -28.66 2.64 -7.08
CA LEU A 238 -27.67 2.43 -6.03
C LEU A 238 -27.92 1.13 -5.25
N LYS A 239 -29.19 0.83 -4.92
CA LYS A 239 -29.57 -0.43 -4.25
C LYS A 239 -29.24 -1.65 -5.10
N LYS A 240 -29.62 -1.62 -6.38
CA LYS A 240 -29.33 -2.71 -7.31
C LYS A 240 -27.81 -2.96 -7.43
N GLN A 241 -27.04 -1.88 -7.56
CA GLN A 241 -25.58 -1.96 -7.63
C GLN A 241 -25.00 -2.64 -6.37
N ARG A 242 -25.42 -2.23 -5.18
CA ARG A 242 -24.91 -2.83 -3.93
C ARG A 242 -25.20 -4.33 -3.85
N ALA A 243 -26.39 -4.76 -4.30
CA ALA A 243 -26.74 -6.17 -4.35
C ALA A 243 -25.88 -6.98 -5.33
N GLU A 244 -25.37 -6.36 -6.40
CA GLU A 244 -24.45 -6.99 -7.37
C GLU A 244 -23.00 -7.03 -6.86
N GLU A 245 -22.61 -6.10 -5.99
CA GLU A 245 -21.25 -5.99 -5.43
C GLU A 245 -21.01 -6.88 -4.18
N GLU A 246 -22.07 -7.37 -3.52
CA GLU A 246 -21.95 -8.26 -2.35
C GLU A 246 -21.37 -9.65 -2.73
N LYS A 247 -20.05 -9.81 -2.56
CA LYS A 247 -19.39 -11.11 -2.25
C LYS A 247 -19.56 -11.42 -0.75
N PRO A 248 -19.48 -12.69 -0.29
CA PRO A 248 -19.90 -13.09 1.05
C PRO A 248 -19.24 -12.23 2.13
N ALA A 249 -20.07 -11.68 3.00
CA ALA A 249 -19.70 -10.77 4.06
C ALA A 249 -18.50 -11.30 4.87
N ALA A 250 -17.51 -10.45 5.08
CA ALA A 250 -16.70 -10.51 6.28
C ALA A 250 -17.65 -10.60 7.48
N GLU A 251 -17.36 -11.52 8.41
CA GLU A 251 -18.20 -11.83 9.58
C GLU A 251 -18.81 -10.56 10.17
N ALA A 252 -20.14 -10.56 10.28
CA ALA A 252 -20.88 -9.44 10.83
C ALA A 252 -20.33 -9.12 12.23
N SER A 253 -19.90 -7.87 12.42
CA SER A 253 -19.55 -7.37 13.75
C SER A 253 -20.76 -7.53 14.66
N GLU A 254 -20.59 -8.14 15.84
CA GLU A 254 -21.62 -8.25 16.87
C GLU A 254 -22.06 -6.87 17.43
N GLU A 255 -21.32 -5.80 17.13
CA GLU A 255 -21.65 -4.44 17.52
C GLU A 255 -22.83 -3.86 16.72
N LYS A 256 -23.81 -3.34 17.46
CA LYS A 256 -24.93 -2.59 16.87
C LYS A 256 -24.43 -1.25 16.33
N PRO A 257 -24.80 -0.87 15.10
CA PRO A 257 -24.45 0.43 14.54
C PRO A 257 -24.98 1.56 15.43
N ASP A 258 -24.22 2.63 15.51
CA ASP A 258 -24.63 3.88 16.12
C ASP A 258 -25.89 4.42 15.43
N SER A 259 -26.95 4.57 16.22
CA SER A 259 -28.25 5.05 15.76
C SER A 259 -28.33 6.58 15.68
N ARG A 260 -27.31 7.31 16.17
CA ARG A 260 -27.28 8.77 16.11
C ARG A 260 -27.11 9.22 14.65
N GLU A 261 -27.91 10.20 14.25
CA GLU A 261 -27.77 10.86 12.95
C GLU A 261 -26.55 11.79 13.00
N PRO A 262 -25.51 11.57 12.18
CA PRO A 262 -24.35 12.44 12.23
C PRO A 262 -24.61 13.74 11.47
N THR A 263 -23.98 14.80 11.94
CA THR A 263 -23.91 16.08 11.26
C THR A 263 -23.05 15.97 10.00
N LEU A 264 -23.56 16.45 8.88
CA LEU A 264 -22.77 16.56 7.66
C LEU A 264 -21.95 17.84 7.67
N VAL A 265 -20.63 17.70 7.70
CA VAL A 265 -19.67 18.81 7.59
C VAL A 265 -19.21 18.88 6.14
N VAL A 266 -19.70 19.88 5.40
CA VAL A 266 -19.32 20.09 4.00
C VAL A 266 -18.16 21.07 3.92
N THR A 267 -17.12 20.73 3.16
CA THR A 267 -15.99 21.63 2.88
C THR A 267 -15.75 21.75 1.38
N LYS A 268 -15.19 22.90 0.97
CA LYS A 268 -14.74 23.20 -0.40
C LYS A 268 -13.21 23.15 -0.56
N VAL A 269 -12.50 22.91 0.54
CA VAL A 269 -11.03 22.90 0.61
C VAL A 269 -10.56 21.57 1.23
N PRO A 270 -9.27 21.20 1.08
CA PRO A 270 -8.75 20.02 1.75
C PRO A 270 -8.94 20.11 3.27
N ALA A 271 -9.61 19.12 3.85
CA ALA A 271 -9.89 19.05 5.28
C ALA A 271 -9.76 17.62 5.80
N GLU A 272 -9.54 17.48 7.10
CA GLU A 272 -9.70 16.25 7.86
C GLU A 272 -10.65 16.51 9.02
N LEU A 273 -11.49 15.53 9.33
CA LEU A 273 -12.44 15.61 10.44
C LEU A 273 -11.97 14.73 11.59
N ILE A 274 -12.04 15.24 12.81
CA ILE A 274 -11.85 14.49 14.04
C ILE A 274 -13.19 14.52 14.77
N PHE A 275 -13.82 13.36 14.91
CA PHE A 275 -15.00 13.20 15.75
C PHE A 275 -14.59 12.60 17.10
N ILE A 276 -14.73 13.38 18.16
CA ILE A 276 -14.54 13.01 19.57
C ILE A 276 -15.94 12.85 20.18
N ASP A 277 -16.24 11.75 20.86
CA ASP A 277 -17.58 11.55 21.44
C ASP A 277 -17.71 12.25 22.79
N GLY A 278 -18.22 13.48 22.80
CA GLY A 278 -18.27 14.34 23.99
C GLY A 278 -16.92 15.00 24.31
N GLU A 279 -16.66 15.27 25.59
CA GLU A 279 -15.40 15.86 26.05
C GLU A 279 -14.22 14.88 25.85
N PRO A 280 -13.00 15.33 25.49
CA PRO A 280 -11.85 14.45 25.29
C PRO A 280 -11.53 13.59 26.52
N GLU A 281 -11.46 12.28 26.33
CA GLU A 281 -11.09 11.34 27.39
C GLU A 281 -9.63 10.90 27.23
N LEU A 282 -8.80 11.29 28.21
CA LEU A 282 -7.36 11.03 28.19
C LEU A 282 -7.02 9.76 28.95
N ALA A 283 -6.54 8.76 28.22
CA ALA A 283 -6.13 7.46 28.73
C ALA A 283 -4.60 7.31 28.67
N PRO A 284 -3.92 6.86 29.74
CA PRO A 284 -2.47 6.72 29.73
C PRO A 284 -2.00 5.60 28.79
N VAL A 285 -0.99 5.90 27.97
CA VAL A 285 -0.26 4.89 27.21
C VAL A 285 0.84 4.32 28.10
N LYS A 286 0.75 3.01 28.36
CA LYS A 286 1.58 2.33 29.37
C LYS A 286 3.07 2.56 29.12
N GLY A 287 3.78 3.05 30.15
CA GLY A 287 5.23 3.21 30.12
C GLY A 287 5.72 4.48 29.43
N THR A 288 4.82 5.41 29.11
CA THR A 288 5.15 6.66 28.39
C THR A 288 4.48 7.85 29.07
N ASP A 289 4.95 9.07 28.76
CA ASP A 289 4.31 10.33 29.14
C ASP A 289 3.24 10.79 28.12
N ILE A 290 2.66 9.84 27.37
CA ILE A 290 1.62 10.08 26.36
C ILE A 290 0.26 9.66 26.90
N LEU A 291 -0.74 10.51 26.69
CA LEU A 291 -2.15 10.22 26.89
C LEU A 291 -2.86 10.08 25.54
N LEU A 292 -3.59 8.99 25.33
CA LEU A 292 -4.44 8.79 24.16
C LEU A 292 -5.81 9.45 24.37
N VAL A 293 -6.35 10.13 23.36
CA VAL A 293 -7.78 10.50 23.35
C VAL A 293 -8.60 9.27 22.97
N SER A 294 -9.15 8.57 23.96
CA SER A 294 -9.72 7.22 23.75
C SER A 294 -11.14 7.20 23.18
N ASN A 295 -11.85 8.33 23.23
CA ASN A 295 -13.21 8.48 22.68
C ASN A 295 -13.21 9.08 21.26
N THR A 296 -12.19 8.77 20.45
CA THR A 296 -12.16 9.05 19.02
C THR A 296 -11.60 7.86 18.23
N ASP A 297 -12.07 7.67 17.00
CA ASP A 297 -11.38 6.79 16.06
C ASP A 297 -10.05 7.40 15.60
N SER A 298 -9.90 8.73 15.65
CA SER A 298 -8.73 9.48 15.20
C SER A 298 -7.46 9.18 16.00
N ASP A 299 -6.31 9.18 15.35
CA ASP A 299 -5.03 8.96 16.03
C ASP A 299 -4.58 10.26 16.71
N VAL A 300 -5.20 10.57 17.86
CA VAL A 300 -4.97 11.80 18.63
C VAL A 300 -4.37 11.46 20.00
N MET A 301 -3.21 12.04 20.28
CA MET A 301 -2.45 11.85 21.51
C MET A 301 -2.18 13.20 22.17
N PHE A 302 -1.93 13.21 23.46
CA PHE A 302 -1.55 14.38 24.24
C PHE A 302 -0.25 14.07 24.96
N ASP A 303 0.78 14.87 24.72
CA ASP A 303 2.07 14.76 25.40
C ASP A 303 2.08 15.60 26.68
N ILE A 304 2.33 14.96 27.82
CA ILE A 304 2.30 15.62 29.12
C ILE A 304 3.42 16.64 29.25
N ALA A 305 4.60 16.37 28.69
CA ALA A 305 5.75 17.26 28.84
C ALA A 305 5.57 18.59 28.10
N SER A 306 5.15 18.54 26.83
CA SER A 306 4.93 19.73 26.00
C SER A 306 3.56 20.36 26.17
N GLN A 307 2.59 19.65 26.78
CA GLN A 307 1.19 20.06 26.89
C GLN A 307 0.55 20.34 25.51
N ASN A 308 0.93 19.56 24.50
CA ASN A 308 0.38 19.64 23.15
C ASN A 308 -0.39 18.37 22.80
N TYR A 309 -1.46 18.55 22.04
CA TYR A 309 -2.09 17.49 21.27
C TYR A 309 -1.27 17.22 20.00
N TYR A 310 -1.21 15.96 19.60
CA TYR A 310 -0.63 15.47 18.37
C TYR A 310 -1.68 14.64 17.64
N VAL A 311 -1.84 14.89 16.34
CA VAL A 311 -2.69 14.07 15.48
C VAL A 311 -1.90 13.53 14.30
N LEU A 312 -2.07 12.24 14.01
CA LEU A 312 -1.49 11.59 12.84
C LEU A 312 -2.51 11.59 11.69
N LEU A 313 -2.17 12.26 10.58
CA LEU A 313 -3.00 12.32 9.38
C LEU A 313 -2.17 11.95 8.15
N SER A 314 -2.57 10.91 7.40
CA SER A 314 -1.86 10.46 6.20
C SER A 314 -0.36 10.21 6.42
N GLY A 315 0.02 9.71 7.61
CA GLY A 315 1.41 9.47 8.02
C GLY A 315 2.18 10.69 8.53
N ARG A 316 1.53 11.86 8.67
CA ARG A 316 2.16 13.11 9.12
C ARG A 316 1.63 13.55 10.47
N TRP A 317 2.54 13.97 11.35
CA TRP A 317 2.18 14.52 12.65
C TRP A 317 1.87 16.01 12.58
N PHE A 318 0.81 16.40 13.26
CA PHE A 318 0.45 17.80 13.47
C PHE A 318 0.22 18.04 14.96
N SER A 319 0.70 19.16 15.49
CA SER A 319 0.54 19.52 16.90
C SER A 319 -0.25 20.81 17.12
N SER A 320 -0.95 20.89 18.24
CA SER A 320 -1.68 22.07 18.71
C SER A 320 -1.80 22.08 20.24
N LYS A 321 -1.88 23.27 20.84
CA LYS A 321 -2.25 23.44 22.26
C LYS A 321 -3.77 23.39 22.50
N ASP A 322 -4.54 23.70 21.48
CA ASP A 322 -6.01 23.73 21.51
C ASP A 322 -6.51 22.74 20.46
N ILE A 323 -7.08 21.64 20.93
CA ILE A 323 -7.58 20.56 20.07
C ILE A 323 -8.74 21.05 19.19
N ASP A 324 -9.57 21.98 19.66
CA ASP A 324 -10.80 22.40 18.98
C ASP A 324 -10.55 23.45 17.91
N LYS A 325 -9.64 24.39 18.19
CA LYS A 325 -9.41 25.57 17.34
C LYS A 325 -8.12 25.51 16.55
N GLY A 326 -7.17 24.65 16.93
CA GLY A 326 -5.80 24.81 16.46
C GLY A 326 -5.13 26.08 17.01
N PRO A 327 -4.14 26.66 16.32
CA PRO A 327 -3.63 26.26 15.01
C PRO A 327 -2.83 24.96 15.09
N TRP A 328 -3.06 24.09 14.10
CA TRP A 328 -2.27 22.89 13.92
C TRP A 328 -0.98 23.20 13.14
N THR A 329 0.14 22.66 13.59
CA THR A 329 1.45 22.85 12.95
C THR A 329 2.08 21.51 12.66
N PHE A 330 2.68 21.37 11.47
CA PHE A 330 3.40 20.14 11.10
C PHE A 330 4.58 19.89 12.05
N VAL A 331 4.75 18.62 12.43
CA VAL A 331 5.89 18.12 13.21
C VAL A 331 6.56 17.02 12.38
N PRO A 332 7.83 17.18 11.98
CA PRO A 332 8.60 16.12 11.34
C PRO A 332 8.60 14.84 12.18
N SER A 333 8.59 13.67 11.53
CA SER A 333 8.53 12.37 12.22
C SER A 333 9.77 12.05 13.05
N ASP A 334 10.88 12.75 12.83
CA ASP A 334 12.13 12.73 13.60
C ASP A 334 12.20 13.84 14.68
N GLU A 335 11.19 14.70 14.77
CA GLU A 335 11.05 15.76 15.78
C GLU A 335 9.84 15.55 16.71
N VAL A 336 9.13 14.44 16.59
CA VAL A 336 8.10 14.07 17.57
C VAL A 336 8.72 13.82 18.95
N PRO A 337 8.00 14.07 20.06
CA PRO A 337 8.54 13.86 21.40
C PRO A 337 9.04 12.42 21.61
N THR A 338 10.17 12.26 22.31
CA THR A 338 10.80 10.96 22.60
C THR A 338 9.83 9.89 23.14
N PRO A 339 8.85 10.20 24.02
CA PRO A 339 7.91 9.19 24.50
C PRO A 339 7.09 8.47 23.42
N PHE A 340 7.02 9.00 22.18
CA PHE A 340 6.38 8.32 21.05
C PHE A 340 7.17 7.09 20.58
N GLU A 341 8.50 7.09 20.70
CA GLU A 341 9.36 5.92 20.39
C GLU A 341 9.17 4.79 21.42
N ASP A 342 8.87 5.17 22.67
CA ASP A 342 8.68 4.27 23.81
C ASP A 342 7.28 3.62 23.86
N ILE A 343 6.36 3.99 22.96
CA ILE A 343 5.04 3.37 22.86
C ILE A 343 5.23 1.84 22.70
N PRO A 344 4.66 0.99 23.55
CA PRO A 344 4.83 -0.45 23.39
C PRO A 344 4.27 -0.95 22.05
N ALA A 345 5.04 -1.73 21.29
CA ALA A 345 4.65 -2.24 19.98
C ALA A 345 3.40 -3.13 20.01
N ASP A 346 3.14 -3.79 21.15
CA ASP A 346 1.97 -4.64 21.38
C ASP A 346 0.75 -3.88 21.92
N SER A 347 0.85 -2.55 22.10
CA SER A 347 -0.25 -1.71 22.56
C SER A 347 -1.31 -1.48 21.48
N GLU A 348 -2.47 -0.97 21.88
CA GLU A 348 -3.56 -0.63 20.95
C GLU A 348 -3.19 0.46 19.92
N VAL A 349 -2.10 1.21 20.17
CA VAL A 349 -1.56 2.25 19.28
C VAL A 349 -0.18 1.90 18.75
N GLY A 350 0.33 0.67 18.96
CA GLY A 350 1.69 0.30 18.55
C GLY A 350 1.98 0.57 17.07
N TYR A 351 0.96 0.45 16.20
CA TYR A 351 1.08 0.74 14.78
C TYR A 351 1.52 2.18 14.45
N VAL A 352 1.31 3.16 15.32
CA VAL A 352 1.71 4.56 15.07
C VAL A 352 3.23 4.74 15.08
N ARG A 353 3.97 3.78 15.66
CA ARG A 353 5.44 3.74 15.63
C ARG A 353 5.98 3.79 14.20
N SER A 354 5.25 3.24 13.22
CA SER A 354 5.58 3.36 11.79
C SER A 354 5.66 4.81 11.26
N SER A 355 5.13 5.79 12.00
CA SER A 355 5.18 7.22 11.70
C SER A 355 6.10 7.99 12.68
N VAL A 356 6.89 7.28 13.49
CA VAL A 356 7.88 7.82 14.43
C VAL A 356 9.25 7.35 13.94
N ALA A 357 10.08 8.29 13.49
CA ALA A 357 11.38 7.96 12.94
C ALA A 357 12.28 7.32 14.00
N GLY A 358 13.18 6.41 13.59
CA GLY A 358 14.07 5.68 14.50
C GLY A 358 13.48 4.40 15.11
N THR A 359 12.17 4.19 15.02
CA THR A 359 11.55 2.91 15.44
C THR A 359 11.82 1.78 14.43
N GLU A 360 11.75 0.54 14.91
CA GLU A 360 11.87 -0.65 14.05
C GLU A 360 10.76 -0.68 12.99
N GLU A 361 9.54 -0.33 13.36
CA GLU A 361 8.37 -0.33 12.47
C GLU A 361 8.48 0.74 11.37
N ALA A 362 9.03 1.92 11.67
CA ALA A 362 9.30 2.94 10.65
C ALA A 362 10.38 2.44 9.67
N ARG A 363 11.44 1.82 10.19
CA ARG A 363 12.53 1.26 9.38
C ARG A 363 12.04 0.15 8.45
N GLU A 364 11.22 -0.78 8.94
CA GLU A 364 10.59 -1.82 8.10
C GLU A 364 9.72 -1.20 7.01
N ALA A 365 8.89 -0.21 7.35
CA ALA A 365 8.03 0.48 6.38
C ALA A 365 8.84 1.20 5.28
N LEU A 366 10.00 1.76 5.61
CA LEU A 366 10.93 2.35 4.65
C LEU A 366 11.55 1.30 3.73
N LEU A 367 12.01 0.17 4.26
CA LEU A 367 12.56 -0.92 3.45
C LEU A 367 11.52 -1.43 2.44
N GLU A 368 10.25 -1.52 2.84
CA GLU A 368 9.17 -1.87 1.93
C GLU A 368 8.95 -0.86 0.79
N GLN A 369 9.37 0.41 0.94
CA GLN A 369 9.29 1.41 -0.13
C GLN A 369 10.27 1.14 -1.28
N ALA A 370 11.41 0.51 -0.98
CA ALA A 370 12.42 0.18 -2.00
C ALA A 370 12.06 -1.07 -2.80
N VAL A 371 11.10 -1.88 -2.34
CA VAL A 371 10.75 -3.17 -2.95
C VAL A 371 9.68 -2.98 -4.04
N PRO A 372 9.99 -3.22 -5.33
CA PRO A 372 9.00 -3.09 -6.39
C PRO A 372 8.07 -4.30 -6.45
N GLN A 373 6.79 -4.05 -6.69
CA GLN A 373 5.88 -5.04 -7.26
C GLN A 373 6.18 -5.18 -8.74
N THR A 374 6.43 -6.40 -9.23
CA THR A 374 6.90 -6.64 -10.61
C THR A 374 5.96 -7.54 -11.40
N ALA A 375 6.06 -7.49 -12.73
CA ALA A 375 5.41 -8.43 -13.65
C ALA A 375 6.10 -8.49 -15.02
N ALA A 376 5.93 -9.61 -15.71
CA ALA A 376 6.23 -9.75 -17.13
C ALA A 376 4.99 -9.41 -17.97
N VAL A 377 5.11 -8.46 -18.90
CA VAL A 377 4.01 -7.96 -19.76
C VAL A 377 4.26 -8.36 -21.21
N LYS A 378 3.21 -8.77 -21.91
CA LYS A 378 3.28 -9.10 -23.35
C LYS A 378 3.52 -7.82 -24.17
N PRO A 379 4.47 -7.79 -25.11
CA PRO A 379 4.71 -6.63 -25.97
C PRO A 379 3.46 -6.19 -26.77
N THR A 380 2.55 -7.12 -27.06
CA THR A 380 1.29 -6.88 -27.78
C THR A 380 0.20 -6.21 -26.93
N ALA A 381 0.41 -6.05 -25.62
CA ALA A 381 -0.59 -5.47 -24.72
C ALA A 381 -0.96 -4.01 -25.07
N GLY A 382 -0.14 -3.30 -25.84
CA GLY A 382 -0.44 -1.94 -26.31
C GLY A 382 -1.56 -1.86 -27.33
N ALA A 383 -1.84 -2.93 -28.09
CA ALA A 383 -2.81 -2.89 -29.19
C ALA A 383 -4.26 -2.64 -28.73
N SER A 384 -4.60 -3.03 -27.50
CA SER A 384 -5.92 -2.80 -26.90
C SER A 384 -5.98 -1.57 -26.00
N PHE A 385 -4.85 -0.87 -25.79
CA PHE A 385 -4.79 0.32 -24.96
C PHE A 385 -5.29 1.55 -25.71
N LYS A 386 -6.18 2.31 -25.06
CA LYS A 386 -6.81 3.52 -25.61
C LYS A 386 -6.80 4.63 -24.58
N VAL A 387 -6.57 5.85 -25.05
CA VAL A 387 -6.69 7.07 -24.26
C VAL A 387 -7.85 7.89 -24.81
N GLU A 388 -8.76 8.27 -23.93
CA GLU A 388 -9.90 9.12 -24.24
C GLU A 388 -9.65 10.54 -23.74
N TYR A 389 -9.84 11.50 -24.62
CA TYR A 389 -9.75 12.92 -24.32
C TYR A 389 -11.12 13.56 -24.40
N ASP A 390 -11.33 14.60 -23.60
CA ASP A 390 -12.44 15.51 -23.77
C ASP A 390 -12.11 16.55 -24.84
N GLY A 391 -12.54 16.28 -26.08
CA GLY A 391 -12.19 17.07 -27.25
C GLY A 391 -10.79 16.78 -27.78
N SER A 392 -10.16 17.77 -28.42
CA SER A 392 -8.80 17.64 -28.95
C SER A 392 -7.77 17.55 -27.81
N PRO A 393 -6.71 16.73 -27.92
CA PRO A 393 -5.69 16.60 -26.88
C PRO A 393 -5.09 17.95 -26.48
N ASN A 394 -5.10 18.23 -25.17
CA ASN A 394 -4.60 19.47 -24.58
C ASN A 394 -3.51 19.17 -23.55
N PHE A 395 -2.41 19.93 -23.59
CA PHE A 395 -1.21 19.66 -22.82
C PHE A 395 -0.73 20.90 -22.07
N ALA A 396 -0.39 20.74 -20.79
CA ALA A 396 0.24 21.74 -19.95
C ALA A 396 1.71 21.39 -19.69
N ALA A 397 2.55 22.39 -19.39
CA ALA A 397 3.96 22.16 -19.09
C ALA A 397 4.14 21.45 -17.74
N VAL A 398 5.13 20.55 -17.67
CA VAL A 398 5.63 20.04 -16.39
C VAL A 398 6.69 21.02 -15.89
N GLU A 399 6.45 21.64 -14.74
CA GLU A 399 7.32 22.66 -14.16
C GLU A 399 8.77 22.16 -14.02
N GLY A 400 9.74 22.97 -14.43
CA GLY A 400 11.17 22.65 -14.35
C GLY A 400 11.71 21.70 -15.42
N THR A 401 10.90 21.28 -16.41
CA THR A 401 11.30 20.31 -17.44
C THR A 401 10.86 20.75 -18.85
N ALA A 402 11.29 20.06 -19.90
CA ALA A 402 10.81 20.27 -21.26
C ALA A 402 9.50 19.49 -21.56
N MET A 403 9.08 18.63 -20.63
CA MET A 403 7.91 17.77 -20.79
C MET A 403 6.60 18.54 -20.71
N LYS A 404 5.57 17.95 -21.31
CA LYS A 404 4.18 18.37 -21.11
C LYS A 404 3.33 17.18 -20.68
N TYR A 405 2.24 17.43 -19.99
CA TYR A 405 1.28 16.39 -19.60
C TYR A 405 -0.12 16.74 -20.08
N ALA A 406 -0.92 15.72 -20.41
CA ALA A 406 -2.28 15.92 -20.87
C ALA A 406 -3.20 16.33 -19.71
N VAL A 407 -4.05 17.33 -19.94
CA VAL A 407 -4.95 17.88 -18.90
C VAL A 407 -6.41 17.46 -19.08
N ASN A 408 -6.85 17.19 -20.31
CA ASN A 408 -8.24 16.87 -20.62
C ASN A 408 -8.48 15.37 -20.81
N THR A 409 -7.83 14.54 -20.00
CA THR A 409 -8.00 13.08 -19.99
C THR A 409 -7.79 12.56 -18.57
N GLY A 410 -8.40 11.41 -18.25
CA GLY A 410 -8.12 10.67 -17.02
C GLY A 410 -6.85 9.81 -17.06
N ALA A 411 -6.12 9.81 -18.18
CA ALA A 411 -4.89 9.04 -18.35
C ALA A 411 -3.63 9.88 -18.06
N ALA A 412 -2.59 9.25 -17.52
CA ALA A 412 -1.30 9.89 -17.26
C ALA A 412 -0.43 9.94 -18.52
N VAL A 413 -0.77 10.83 -19.47
CA VAL A 413 -0.03 11.00 -20.74
C VAL A 413 0.99 12.12 -20.63
N ILE A 414 2.26 11.80 -20.90
CA ILE A 414 3.40 12.71 -20.93
C ILE A 414 3.94 12.81 -22.36
N LEU A 415 4.14 14.03 -22.85
CA LEU A 415 4.88 14.34 -24.07
C LEU A 415 6.33 14.67 -23.69
N SER A 416 7.27 13.84 -24.15
CA SER A 416 8.72 14.06 -24.00
C SER A 416 9.44 13.68 -25.29
N GLY A 417 10.40 14.48 -25.72
CA GLY A 417 11.21 14.21 -26.92
C GLY A 417 10.40 14.02 -28.22
N GLY A 418 9.21 14.63 -28.33
CA GLY A 418 8.33 14.48 -29.50
C GLY A 418 7.54 13.17 -29.56
N ARG A 419 7.58 12.34 -28.51
CA ARG A 419 6.78 11.11 -28.36
C ARG A 419 5.87 11.19 -27.14
N TYR A 420 4.78 10.42 -27.17
CA TYR A 420 3.82 10.33 -26.09
C TYR A 420 4.05 9.07 -25.29
N TYR A 421 4.08 9.20 -23.97
CA TYR A 421 4.21 8.12 -23.01
C TYR A 421 2.99 8.12 -22.12
N CYS A 422 2.40 6.96 -21.85
CA CYS A 422 1.27 6.82 -20.95
C CYS A 422 1.53 5.71 -19.95
N CYS A 423 1.35 6.00 -18.66
CA CYS A 423 1.37 4.98 -17.63
C CYS A 423 -0.07 4.54 -17.30
N ASP A 424 -0.37 3.25 -17.43
CA ASP A 424 -1.65 2.67 -17.02
C ASP A 424 -1.41 1.39 -16.23
N GLN A 425 -1.93 1.32 -15.00
CA GLN A 425 -1.82 0.14 -14.12
C GLN A 425 -0.37 -0.36 -13.94
N GLY A 426 0.61 0.55 -13.81
CA GLY A 426 2.02 0.20 -13.65
C GLY A 426 2.69 -0.34 -14.92
N ILE A 427 2.12 -0.06 -16.10
CA ILE A 427 2.66 -0.43 -17.41
C ILE A 427 2.85 0.84 -18.23
N TRP A 428 4.02 1.01 -18.82
CA TRP A 428 4.34 2.12 -19.71
C TRP A 428 4.03 1.78 -21.16
N TYR A 429 3.33 2.69 -21.83
CA TYR A 429 3.01 2.65 -23.25
C TYR A 429 3.60 3.86 -23.96
N GLU A 430 4.04 3.71 -25.20
CA GLU A 430 4.50 4.81 -26.05
C GLU A 430 3.75 4.89 -27.38
N SER A 431 3.69 6.09 -27.96
CA SER A 431 3.13 6.35 -29.28
C SER A 431 3.76 7.58 -29.94
N ALA A 432 3.65 7.67 -31.26
CA ALA A 432 3.96 8.89 -32.03
C ALA A 432 2.78 9.90 -32.02
N SER A 433 1.60 9.49 -31.54
CA SER A 433 0.37 10.30 -31.51
C SER A 433 -0.27 10.25 -30.11
N PRO A 434 -0.90 11.34 -29.64
CA PRO A 434 -1.53 11.39 -28.31
C PRO A 434 -2.71 10.41 -28.18
N THR A 435 -3.26 9.93 -29.29
CA THR A 435 -4.41 9.00 -29.33
C THR A 435 -4.01 7.56 -29.68
N GLY A 436 -2.71 7.29 -29.87
CA GLY A 436 -2.20 6.00 -30.32
C GLY A 436 -2.01 5.92 -31.84
N ALA A 437 -1.69 4.74 -32.41
CA ALA A 437 -1.61 3.43 -31.76
C ALA A 437 -0.50 3.35 -30.70
N TRP A 438 -0.76 2.61 -29.63
CA TRP A 438 0.14 2.45 -28.48
C TRP A 438 0.90 1.13 -28.52
N THR A 439 2.16 1.15 -28.08
CA THR A 439 2.99 -0.05 -27.89
C THR A 439 3.56 -0.05 -26.49
N VAL A 440 3.81 -1.24 -25.91
CA VAL A 440 4.49 -1.32 -24.61
C VAL A 440 5.90 -0.76 -24.75
N CYS A 441 6.28 0.14 -23.84
CA CYS A 441 7.63 0.71 -23.82
C CYS A 441 8.67 -0.39 -23.57
N LYS A 442 9.84 -0.27 -24.19
CA LYS A 442 11.04 -1.04 -23.80
C LYS A 442 12.01 -0.21 -22.95
N LYS A 443 11.87 1.12 -23.02
CA LYS A 443 12.61 2.10 -22.23
C LYS A 443 11.73 3.35 -22.10
N VAL A 444 11.84 4.02 -20.96
CA VAL A 444 11.23 5.32 -20.69
C VAL A 444 12.34 6.37 -20.63
N PRO A 445 12.17 7.58 -21.19
CA PRO A 445 13.15 8.66 -21.04
C PRO A 445 13.43 9.02 -19.58
N ASP A 446 14.70 9.23 -19.24
CA ASP A 446 15.13 9.53 -17.86
C ASP A 446 14.48 10.83 -17.32
N GLU A 447 14.16 11.78 -18.21
CA GLU A 447 13.48 13.04 -17.86
C GLU A 447 12.13 12.78 -17.15
N ILE A 448 11.43 11.67 -17.43
CA ILE A 448 10.17 11.34 -16.74
C ILE A 448 10.39 11.18 -15.23
N TYR A 449 11.54 10.69 -14.79
CA TYR A 449 11.85 10.54 -13.37
C TYR A 449 12.18 11.87 -12.67
N THR A 450 12.18 12.98 -13.41
CA THR A 450 12.38 14.35 -12.89
C THR A 450 11.07 15.12 -12.68
N ILE A 451 9.91 14.53 -12.99
CA ILE A 451 8.60 15.14 -12.71
C ILE A 451 8.54 15.50 -11.21
N PRO A 452 8.25 16.76 -10.84
CA PRO A 452 8.21 17.16 -9.43
C PRO A 452 6.90 16.74 -8.73
N PRO A 453 6.88 16.65 -7.39
CA PRO A 453 5.67 16.40 -6.59
C PRO A 453 4.56 17.43 -6.78
N SER A 454 4.87 18.64 -7.27
CA SER A 454 3.87 19.66 -7.61
C SER A 454 3.04 19.29 -8.85
N ASN A 455 3.42 18.25 -9.60
CA ASN A 455 2.66 17.73 -10.72
C ASN A 455 1.74 16.56 -10.30
N PRO A 456 0.48 16.49 -10.79
CA PRO A 456 -0.47 15.43 -10.43
C PRO A 456 -0.03 14.01 -10.84
N HIS A 457 0.89 13.89 -11.78
CA HIS A 457 1.39 12.61 -12.27
C HIS A 457 2.70 12.19 -11.60
N TYR A 458 3.11 12.81 -10.50
CA TYR A 458 4.34 12.47 -9.79
C TYR A 458 4.48 10.98 -9.47
N ASN A 459 3.37 10.31 -9.15
CA ASN A 459 3.36 8.89 -8.82
C ASN A 459 3.90 7.98 -9.95
N ILE A 460 3.81 8.39 -11.22
CA ILE A 460 4.29 7.54 -12.34
C ILE A 460 5.82 7.46 -12.41
N THR A 461 6.54 8.33 -11.70
CA THR A 461 8.01 8.25 -11.55
C THR A 461 8.46 7.00 -10.77
N TYR A 462 7.54 6.34 -10.08
CA TYR A 462 7.78 5.11 -9.34
C TYR A 462 7.50 3.84 -10.17
N VAL A 463 7.34 3.99 -11.50
CA VAL A 463 7.14 2.87 -12.43
C VAL A 463 8.35 2.76 -13.35
N LYS A 464 9.01 1.60 -13.32
CA LYS A 464 10.23 1.32 -14.07
C LYS A 464 10.02 0.16 -15.06
N ILE A 465 10.82 0.20 -16.12
CA ILE A 465 11.05 -0.94 -17.01
C ILE A 465 12.45 -1.45 -16.67
N TYR A 466 12.52 -2.71 -16.25
CA TYR A 466 13.77 -3.31 -15.78
C TYR A 466 14.51 -4.03 -16.89
N ASP A 467 13.77 -4.67 -17.80
CA ASP A 467 14.34 -5.39 -18.93
C ASP A 467 13.30 -5.66 -20.03
N SER A 468 13.75 -6.07 -21.21
CA SER A 468 12.87 -6.51 -22.29
C SER A 468 13.50 -7.60 -23.16
N THR A 469 12.72 -8.63 -23.48
CA THR A 469 13.02 -9.64 -24.50
C THR A 469 12.08 -9.47 -25.71
N PRO A 470 12.25 -10.24 -26.79
CA PRO A 470 11.25 -10.29 -27.86
C PRO A 470 9.85 -10.74 -27.40
N GLU A 471 9.75 -11.55 -26.35
CA GLU A 471 8.52 -12.18 -25.87
C GLU A 471 7.84 -11.42 -24.72
N VAL A 472 8.62 -10.76 -23.85
CA VAL A 472 8.11 -10.08 -22.65
C VAL A 472 8.87 -8.80 -22.33
N VAL A 473 8.19 -7.86 -21.66
CA VAL A 473 8.80 -6.68 -21.03
C VAL A 473 8.62 -6.80 -19.52
N TYR A 474 9.73 -6.71 -18.79
CA TYR A 474 9.73 -6.75 -17.33
C TYR A 474 9.52 -5.35 -16.78
N VAL A 475 8.41 -5.17 -16.08
CA VAL A 475 8.00 -3.89 -15.50
C VAL A 475 7.80 -4.06 -14.00
N GLY A 476 7.84 -2.95 -13.28
CA GLY A 476 7.36 -2.93 -11.91
C GLY A 476 7.15 -1.53 -11.39
N TYR A 477 6.49 -1.47 -10.24
CA TYR A 477 6.23 -0.24 -9.52
C TYR A 477 6.57 -0.40 -8.05
N THR A 478 7.20 0.61 -7.47
CA THR A 478 7.36 0.73 -6.01
C THR A 478 6.13 1.42 -5.41
N PRO A 479 5.97 1.43 -4.07
CA PRO A 479 4.75 1.92 -3.43
C PRO A 479 4.43 3.40 -3.71
N GLY A 480 5.40 4.21 -4.14
CA GLY A 480 5.17 5.59 -4.58
C GLY A 480 4.22 5.71 -5.77
N TYR A 481 4.07 4.66 -6.60
CA TYR A 481 3.05 4.65 -7.65
C TYR A 481 1.63 4.66 -7.08
N THR A 482 1.45 4.04 -5.92
CA THR A 482 0.21 4.01 -5.14
C THR A 482 0.08 5.14 -4.12
N GLY A 483 0.98 6.13 -4.16
CA GLY A 483 0.92 7.32 -3.33
C GLY A 483 1.61 7.19 -1.97
N SER A 484 2.42 6.15 -1.76
CA SER A 484 3.22 5.96 -0.54
C SER A 484 4.62 6.52 -0.75
N TYR A 485 4.98 7.58 -0.04
CA TYR A 485 6.25 8.30 -0.21
C TYR A 485 7.07 8.29 1.07
N VAL A 486 8.37 8.52 0.96
CA VAL A 486 9.26 8.69 2.12
C VAL A 486 9.37 10.17 2.47
N SER A 487 9.22 10.47 3.76
CA SER A 487 9.37 11.82 4.33
C SER A 487 9.87 11.71 5.77
N ASN A 488 10.96 12.40 6.11
CA ASN A 488 11.49 12.53 7.47
C ASN A 488 11.64 11.18 8.21
N GLY A 489 12.24 10.19 7.54
CA GLY A 489 12.49 8.87 8.14
C GLY A 489 11.25 7.97 8.31
N CYS A 490 10.11 8.34 7.71
CA CYS A 490 8.86 7.58 7.77
C CYS A 490 8.15 7.54 6.41
N VAL A 491 7.09 6.72 6.32
CA VAL A 491 6.21 6.64 5.15
C VAL A 491 5.00 7.56 5.30
N VAL A 492 4.65 8.27 4.25
CA VAL A 492 3.49 9.18 4.20
C VAL A 492 2.65 8.93 2.97
N TYR A 493 1.34 9.16 3.06
CA TYR A 493 0.43 9.05 1.93
C TYR A 493 0.27 10.39 1.22
N GLY A 494 0.27 10.40 -0.10
CA GLY A 494 0.04 11.59 -0.92
C GLY A 494 1.18 12.61 -0.85
N THR A 495 1.19 13.58 -1.77
CA THR A 495 2.25 14.59 -1.85
C THR A 495 1.97 15.83 -1.00
N GLY A 496 0.73 15.98 -0.52
CA GLY A 496 0.20 17.16 0.16
C GLY A 496 -0.06 18.37 -0.75
N TYR A 497 0.26 18.28 -2.04
CA TYR A 497 -0.08 19.32 -3.01
C TYR A 497 -1.54 19.24 -3.42
N TYR A 498 -2.14 20.41 -3.64
CA TYR A 498 -3.42 20.51 -4.33
C TYR A 498 -3.18 20.56 -5.83
N TYR A 499 -3.82 19.67 -6.57
CA TYR A 499 -3.78 19.63 -8.02
C TYR A 499 -5.12 20.11 -8.58
N ARG A 500 -5.09 21.15 -9.40
CA ARG A 500 -6.31 21.67 -10.03
C ARG A 500 -6.90 20.63 -10.97
N PRO A 501 -8.14 20.15 -10.76
CA PRO A 501 -8.76 19.14 -11.63
C PRO A 501 -9.13 19.73 -13.00
N TYR A 502 -9.41 18.84 -13.96
CA TYR A 502 -10.02 19.23 -15.23
C TYR A 502 -11.54 19.11 -15.16
N TRP A 503 -12.23 20.10 -15.73
CA TRP A 503 -13.68 20.15 -15.80
C TRP A 503 -14.16 20.72 -17.13
N SER A 504 -15.18 20.10 -17.69
CA SER A 504 -15.99 20.59 -18.80
C SER A 504 -17.47 20.26 -18.53
N PRO A 505 -18.42 20.77 -19.34
CA PRO A 505 -19.84 20.45 -19.18
C PRO A 505 -20.17 18.95 -19.19
N THR A 506 -19.28 18.09 -19.70
CA THR A 506 -19.53 16.64 -19.87
C THR A 506 -18.59 15.74 -19.07
N ARG A 507 -17.48 16.29 -18.53
CA ARG A 507 -16.39 15.50 -17.92
C ARG A 507 -15.77 16.21 -16.72
N TYR A 508 -15.55 15.44 -15.65
CA TYR A 508 -14.71 15.81 -14.51
C TYR A 508 -13.58 14.79 -14.36
N TYR A 509 -12.33 15.25 -14.37
CA TYR A 509 -11.17 14.41 -14.09
C TYR A 509 -10.50 14.89 -12.79
N PRO A 510 -10.72 14.18 -11.65
CA PRO A 510 -10.03 14.48 -10.41
C PRO A 510 -8.56 14.04 -10.47
N TYR A 511 -7.77 14.61 -9.57
CA TYR A 511 -6.43 14.13 -9.26
C TYR A 511 -6.40 13.57 -7.83
N HIS A 512 -5.31 12.87 -7.51
CA HIS A 512 -5.15 12.21 -6.23
C HIS A 512 -5.08 13.25 -5.11
N SER A 513 -5.89 13.04 -4.08
CA SER A 513 -5.99 13.87 -2.89
C SER A 513 -5.19 13.24 -1.76
N THR A 514 -4.48 14.07 -0.99
CA THR A 514 -3.76 13.62 0.21
C THR A 514 -4.66 13.57 1.45
N TRP A 515 -5.69 14.41 1.45
CA TRP A 515 -6.54 14.70 2.60
C TRP A 515 -8.00 14.36 2.28
N GLY A 516 -8.76 14.06 3.33
CA GLY A 516 -10.22 13.97 3.26
C GLY A 516 -10.82 12.58 3.28
N PHE A 517 -9.95 11.58 3.41
CA PHE A 517 -10.32 10.17 3.39
C PHE A 517 -9.77 9.43 4.60
N HIS A 518 -9.39 10.16 5.66
CA HIS A 518 -8.93 9.62 6.94
C HIS A 518 -7.90 8.50 6.73
N VAL A 519 -6.90 8.79 5.89
CA VAL A 519 -5.96 7.77 5.41
C VAL A 519 -5.01 7.35 6.51
N ARG A 520 -4.84 6.04 6.70
CA ARG A 520 -4.04 5.45 7.79
C ARG A 520 -3.12 4.36 7.30
N TRP A 521 -1.94 4.31 7.90
CA TRP A 521 -0.99 3.23 7.69
C TRP A 521 -1.20 2.12 8.72
N ASN A 522 -1.06 0.89 8.26
CA ASN A 522 -0.99 -0.29 9.09
C ASN A 522 0.20 -1.16 8.58
N PRO A 523 1.17 -1.53 9.43
CA PRO A 523 2.34 -2.32 9.01
C PRO A 523 2.02 -3.65 8.29
N TRP A 524 0.87 -4.25 8.55
CA TRP A 524 0.47 -5.54 7.97
C TRP A 524 -0.33 -5.38 6.67
N TYR A 525 -1.08 -4.29 6.54
CA TYR A 525 -2.03 -4.05 5.45
C TYR A 525 -1.75 -2.78 4.64
N GLY A 526 -0.68 -2.05 4.91
CA GLY A 526 -0.35 -0.77 4.28
C GLY A 526 -1.41 0.31 4.50
N TRP A 527 -1.55 1.21 3.52
CA TRP A 527 -2.53 2.31 3.56
C TRP A 527 -3.98 1.80 3.52
N SER A 528 -4.86 2.48 4.25
CA SER A 528 -6.32 2.28 4.22
C SER A 528 -7.05 3.62 4.22
N CYS A 529 -8.29 3.64 3.72
CA CYS A 529 -9.14 4.82 3.71
C CYS A 529 -10.34 4.61 4.64
N GLY A 530 -10.78 5.69 5.27
CA GLY A 530 -11.81 5.69 6.30
C GLY A 530 -12.64 6.97 6.37
N LEU A 531 -13.55 6.97 7.32
CA LEU A 531 -14.28 8.15 7.78
C LEU A 531 -14.06 8.24 9.28
N SER A 532 -14.08 9.46 9.80
CA SER A 532 -14.02 9.72 11.24
C SER A 532 -15.22 9.17 12.01
N TYR A 533 -16.27 8.73 11.31
CA TYR A 533 -17.46 8.06 11.86
C TYR A 533 -17.79 6.83 11.02
N SER A 534 -17.23 5.68 11.40
CA SER A 534 -17.28 4.43 10.61
C SER A 534 -18.38 3.44 11.06
N ASN A 535 -19.00 3.67 12.23
CA ASN A 535 -20.01 2.80 12.84
C ASN A 535 -21.46 3.34 12.72
N GLY A 536 -21.73 4.25 11.78
CA GLY A 536 -23.06 4.85 11.57
C GLY A 536 -23.79 4.38 10.30
N PRO A 537 -24.88 5.07 9.89
CA PRO A 537 -25.55 4.80 8.61
C PRO A 537 -24.73 5.22 7.38
N PHE A 538 -23.57 5.85 7.60
CA PHE A 538 -22.59 6.17 6.58
C PHE A 538 -21.51 5.12 6.56
N ARG A 539 -21.32 4.48 5.41
CA ARG A 539 -20.04 3.91 5.03
C ARG A 539 -19.57 4.68 3.81
N ILE A 540 -18.30 4.50 3.45
CA ILE A 540 -17.74 5.09 2.24
C ILE A 540 -18.42 4.41 1.05
N THR A 541 -19.44 5.06 0.49
CA THR A 541 -20.04 4.73 -0.80
C THR A 541 -19.68 5.83 -1.78
N VAL A 542 -18.75 5.53 -2.69
CA VAL A 542 -18.24 6.49 -3.67
C VAL A 542 -18.87 6.23 -5.03
N GLY A 543 -19.38 7.30 -5.66
CA GLY A 543 -19.80 7.29 -7.06
C GLY A 543 -21.26 6.90 -7.31
N TRP A 544 -21.71 7.19 -8.53
CA TRP A 544 -23.07 6.94 -9.03
C TRP A 544 -23.09 5.69 -9.93
N GLY A 545 -23.96 4.73 -9.61
CA GLY A 545 -24.31 3.59 -10.49
C GLY A 545 -23.19 2.59 -10.80
N GLY A 546 -22.18 2.42 -9.93
CA GLY A 546 -21.11 1.43 -10.08
C GLY A 546 -20.20 1.63 -11.29
N TYR A 547 -20.51 2.63 -12.11
CA TYR A 547 -19.85 3.01 -13.35
C TYR A 547 -19.26 4.43 -13.28
N GLY A 548 -19.10 4.98 -12.09
CA GLY A 548 -18.07 5.99 -11.85
C GLY A 548 -16.73 5.26 -11.71
N GLY A 549 -15.96 5.15 -12.79
CA GLY A 549 -14.70 4.40 -12.89
C GLY A 549 -13.61 4.75 -11.87
N PHE A 550 -13.83 4.46 -10.59
CA PHE A 550 -12.83 4.55 -9.53
C PHE A 550 -11.98 3.29 -9.42
N HIS A 551 -12.26 2.24 -10.21
CA HIS A 551 -11.27 1.19 -10.51
C HIS A 551 -10.00 1.72 -11.21
N ARG A 552 -10.00 3.01 -11.62
CA ARG A 552 -8.83 3.78 -12.06
C ARG A 552 -8.44 4.93 -11.11
N GLY A 553 -8.83 4.89 -9.83
CA GLY A 553 -8.13 5.66 -8.80
C GLY A 553 -8.30 7.19 -8.81
N GLY A 554 -9.50 7.72 -9.07
CA GLY A 554 -9.70 9.17 -9.26
C GLY A 554 -9.27 10.07 -8.09
N PHE A 555 -9.90 9.95 -6.92
CA PHE A 555 -9.65 10.86 -5.78
C PHE A 555 -8.52 10.39 -4.85
N TRP A 556 -8.19 9.10 -4.80
CA TRP A 556 -7.15 8.53 -3.91
C TRP A 556 -6.10 7.71 -4.67
N GLY A 557 -6.01 7.91 -5.99
CA GLY A 557 -5.00 7.29 -6.82
C GLY A 557 -5.18 5.81 -7.11
N PRO A 558 -4.21 5.19 -7.82
CA PRO A 558 -4.31 3.82 -8.32
C PRO A 558 -4.34 2.77 -7.20
N MET A 559 -4.16 3.21 -5.96
CA MET A 559 -4.36 2.44 -4.76
C MET A 559 -5.77 1.82 -4.78
N PRO A 560 -5.90 0.48 -4.62
CA PRO A 560 -7.20 -0.12 -4.44
C PRO A 560 -7.81 0.43 -3.14
N TYR A 561 -9.11 0.75 -3.18
CA TYR A 561 -9.83 1.13 -1.97
C TYR A 561 -9.71 -0.01 -0.96
N ARG A 562 -9.01 0.24 0.15
CA ARG A 562 -9.01 -0.65 1.31
C ARG A 562 -9.95 -0.01 2.32
N PRO A 563 -11.18 -0.55 2.52
CA PRO A 563 -11.93 -0.16 3.69
C PRO A 563 -11.04 -0.45 4.89
N TYR A 564 -11.01 0.48 5.84
CA TYR A 564 -10.40 0.27 7.15
C TYR A 564 -10.61 -1.18 7.61
N PRO A 565 -9.56 -1.93 8.01
CA PRO A 565 -9.72 -3.31 8.44
C PRO A 565 -10.83 -3.39 9.48
N ARG A 566 -11.89 -4.14 9.17
CA ARG A 566 -12.92 -4.57 10.13
C ARG A 566 -12.36 -5.50 11.23
N TYR A 567 -11.04 -5.61 11.32
CA TYR A 567 -10.28 -6.59 12.08
C TYR A 567 -9.10 -5.92 12.82
N GLY A 568 -9.42 -5.07 13.78
CA GLY A 568 -9.20 -5.35 15.21
C GLY A 568 -10.60 -5.60 15.80
N TYR A 569 -10.75 -6.12 17.02
CA TYR A 569 -12.03 -6.69 17.49
C TYR A 569 -13.18 -5.67 17.63
N GLY A 570 -13.88 -5.29 16.53
CA GLY A 570 -15.13 -4.52 16.49
C GLY A 570 -15.04 -3.23 15.66
N ALA A 571 -16.14 -2.88 15.00
CA ALA A 571 -16.18 -1.86 13.96
C ALA A 571 -16.31 -0.46 14.58
N GLY A 572 -15.16 0.21 14.77
CA GLY A 572 -15.10 1.63 15.13
C GLY A 572 -15.00 1.94 16.63
N TYR A 573 -14.61 3.19 16.90
CA TYR A 573 -14.12 3.82 18.14
C TYR A 573 -13.05 3.03 18.92
N ARG A 574 -12.31 2.14 18.26
CA ARG A 574 -11.42 1.14 18.89
C ARG A 574 -12.15 0.22 19.91
N ALA A 575 -13.38 -0.15 19.58
CA ALA A 575 -13.95 -1.50 19.79
C ALA A 575 -14.05 -2.05 21.23
N GLY A 576 -14.69 -1.27 22.10
CA GLY A 576 -15.04 -1.67 23.47
C GLY A 576 -15.38 -0.50 24.40
N TYR A 577 -15.06 0.74 24.00
CA TYR A 577 -15.23 1.93 24.83
C TYR A 577 -16.68 2.19 25.28
N ARG A 578 -17.70 1.77 24.51
CA ARG A 578 -19.11 1.87 24.94
C ARG A 578 -19.43 1.08 26.23
N HIS A 579 -18.51 0.23 26.68
CA HIS A 579 -18.58 -0.55 27.92
C HIS A 579 -17.47 -0.20 28.94
N GLY A 580 -16.70 0.87 28.71
CA GLY A 580 -15.68 1.41 29.61
C GLY A 580 -14.23 1.04 29.26
N TYR A 581 -13.27 1.83 29.76
CA TYR A 581 -11.82 1.75 29.50
C TYR A 581 -11.23 0.32 29.60
N ARG A 582 -11.67 -0.48 30.59
CA ARG A 582 -11.16 -1.86 30.78
C ARG A 582 -11.56 -2.83 29.66
N HIS A 583 -12.68 -2.59 28.99
CA HIS A 583 -13.13 -3.41 27.86
C HIS A 583 -12.39 -3.07 26.57
N GLY A 584 -12.16 -1.77 26.29
CA GLY A 584 -11.31 -1.32 25.18
C GLY A 584 -9.85 -1.76 25.35
N TYR A 585 -9.31 -1.66 26.57
CA TYR A 585 -7.95 -2.10 26.88
C TYR A 585 -7.75 -3.61 26.69
N ASN A 586 -8.71 -4.45 27.10
CA ASN A 586 -8.62 -5.91 26.91
C ASN A 586 -8.80 -6.33 25.44
N SER A 587 -9.61 -5.63 24.65
CA SER A 587 -9.80 -5.92 23.21
C SER A 587 -8.60 -5.47 22.37
N GLY A 588 -8.00 -4.31 22.69
CA GLY A 588 -6.76 -3.82 22.09
C GLY A 588 -5.57 -4.75 22.35
N ARG A 589 -5.45 -5.30 23.57
CA ARG A 589 -4.36 -6.22 23.95
C ARG A 589 -4.32 -7.56 23.20
N HIS A 590 -5.45 -8.01 22.63
CA HIS A 590 -5.50 -9.28 21.90
C HIS A 590 -5.08 -9.13 20.42
N HIS A 591 -5.14 -7.92 19.84
CA HIS A 591 -5.03 -7.72 18.39
C HIS A 591 -4.18 -6.50 17.94
N GLY A 592 -3.78 -5.59 18.83
CA GLY A 592 -3.05 -4.35 18.50
C GLY A 592 -1.62 -4.54 17.99
N GLY A 593 -1.03 -5.72 18.20
CA GLY A 593 0.29 -6.11 17.69
C GLY A 593 0.38 -7.56 17.20
N SER A 594 -0.74 -8.30 17.15
CA SER A 594 -0.74 -9.71 16.73
C SER A 594 -0.91 -9.81 15.23
N ARG A 595 0.06 -10.41 14.53
CA ARG A 595 -0.11 -10.85 13.13
C ARG A 595 -1.36 -11.74 13.07
N PRO A 596 -2.38 -11.40 12.24
CA PRO A 596 -3.54 -12.25 12.11
C PRO A 596 -3.10 -13.66 11.69
N PRO A 597 -3.78 -14.73 12.19
CA PRO A 597 -3.58 -16.07 11.65
C PRO A 597 -3.69 -15.99 10.12
N ASN A 598 -2.87 -16.77 9.40
CA ASN A 598 -2.93 -16.87 7.94
C ASN A 598 -4.35 -17.29 7.51
N ALA A 599 -5.24 -16.30 7.35
CA ALA A 599 -6.58 -16.51 6.86
C ALA A 599 -6.43 -16.78 5.37
N GLY A 600 -6.42 -18.08 5.04
CA GLY A 600 -6.35 -18.55 3.67
C GLY A 600 -7.26 -17.76 2.75
N HIS A 601 -6.76 -17.41 1.58
CA HIS A 601 -7.49 -16.87 0.43
C HIS A 601 -8.37 -15.60 0.61
N THR A 602 -8.33 -14.92 1.77
CA THR A 602 -9.19 -13.75 2.05
C THR A 602 -8.45 -12.41 2.09
N ARG A 603 -7.13 -12.40 1.85
CA ARG A 603 -6.41 -11.14 1.59
C ARG A 603 -6.87 -10.56 0.24
N PRO A 604 -7.32 -9.30 0.16
CA PRO A 604 -7.51 -8.64 -1.13
C PRO A 604 -6.17 -8.68 -1.87
N ASN A 605 -6.11 -9.30 -3.04
CA ASN A 605 -4.94 -9.27 -3.90
C ASN A 605 -4.86 -7.85 -4.52
N ASN A 606 -3.99 -7.01 -3.98
CA ASN A 606 -3.80 -5.61 -4.38
C ASN A 606 -2.77 -5.43 -5.48
N ASN A 607 -2.19 -6.55 -5.95
CA ASN A 607 -1.19 -6.59 -6.97
C ASN A 607 -1.91 -6.10 -8.21
N ILE A 608 -1.59 -4.87 -8.60
CA ILE A 608 -2.22 -4.22 -9.75
C ILE A 608 -2.14 -5.17 -10.97
N TYR A 609 -1.05 -5.93 -11.12
CA TYR A 609 -0.88 -6.89 -12.20
C TYR A 609 -1.78 -8.13 -12.11
N ALA A 610 -2.24 -8.50 -10.91
CA ALA A 610 -3.16 -9.62 -10.70
C ALA A 610 -4.65 -9.25 -10.91
N ARG A 611 -4.97 -7.96 -11.18
CA ARG A 611 -6.33 -7.51 -11.44
C ARG A 611 -6.90 -8.20 -12.70
N PRO A 612 -8.20 -8.53 -12.75
CA PRO A 612 -8.83 -9.15 -13.93
C PRO A 612 -8.60 -8.36 -15.23
N SER A 613 -8.57 -7.02 -15.16
CA SER A 613 -8.29 -6.13 -16.30
C SER A 613 -6.89 -6.30 -16.91
N ASN A 614 -5.94 -6.87 -16.17
CA ASN A 614 -4.55 -7.07 -16.59
C ASN A 614 -4.27 -8.52 -17.02
N SER A 615 -5.21 -9.45 -16.86
CA SER A 615 -5.07 -10.87 -17.25
C SER A 615 -4.66 -11.06 -18.72
N ALA A 616 -5.14 -10.20 -19.62
CA ALA A 616 -4.76 -10.24 -21.03
C ALA A 616 -3.35 -9.66 -21.28
N ARG A 617 -2.89 -8.74 -20.43
CA ARG A 617 -1.64 -7.98 -20.58
C ARG A 617 -0.43 -8.71 -20.00
N VAL A 618 -0.59 -9.32 -18.83
CA VAL A 618 0.47 -10.02 -18.09
C VAL A 618 0.70 -11.42 -18.67
N ALA A 619 1.97 -11.85 -18.69
CA ALA A 619 2.36 -13.19 -19.13
C ALA A 619 2.24 -14.21 -17.97
N ASN A 620 1.55 -15.34 -18.18
CA ASN A 620 1.41 -16.39 -17.17
C ASN A 620 2.72 -17.11 -16.86
N THR A 621 2.92 -17.49 -15.60
CA THR A 621 4.08 -18.23 -15.06
C THR A 621 4.38 -19.55 -15.79
N GLN A 622 3.36 -20.31 -16.22
CA GLN A 622 3.56 -21.57 -16.94
C GLN A 622 4.18 -21.44 -18.34
N ASN A 623 4.09 -20.26 -18.97
CA ASN A 623 4.74 -20.02 -20.27
C ASN A 623 6.22 -19.62 -20.13
N ARG A 624 6.72 -19.41 -18.91
CA ARG A 624 8.06 -18.84 -18.66
C ARG A 624 9.18 -19.88 -18.72
N ASN A 625 8.93 -21.11 -18.29
CA ASN A 625 9.92 -22.21 -18.36
C ASN A 625 9.97 -22.94 -19.71
N ARG A 626 9.06 -22.64 -20.65
CA ARG A 626 9.04 -23.30 -21.97
C ARG A 626 10.16 -22.83 -22.91
N GLY A 627 10.82 -21.70 -22.62
CA GLY A 627 11.96 -21.22 -23.39
C GLY A 627 13.30 -21.91 -23.06
N GLN A 628 13.37 -22.68 -21.98
CA GLN A 628 14.61 -23.30 -21.49
C GLN A 628 14.70 -24.81 -21.72
N GLN A 629 13.76 -25.43 -22.44
CA GLN A 629 13.99 -26.78 -22.94
C GLN A 629 14.79 -26.71 -24.23
N PRO A 630 16.08 -27.13 -24.26
CA PRO A 630 16.69 -27.48 -25.52
C PRO A 630 15.86 -28.60 -26.15
N LYS A 631 15.60 -28.48 -27.45
CA LYS A 631 15.01 -29.57 -28.24
C LYS A 631 15.92 -30.79 -28.24
#